data_AF-A0A415CX25-F1
#
_entry.id   AF-A0A415CX25-F1
#
_cell.length_a   1.000
_cell.length_b   1.000
_cell.length_c   1.000
_cell.angle_alpha   90.00
_cell.angle_beta   90.00
_cell.angle_gamma   90.00
#
_symmetry.space_group_name_H-M   'P 1'
#
loop_
_entity.id
_entity.type
_entity.pdbx_description
1 polymer ?
#
loop_
_entity_poly.entity_id
_entity_poly.type
_entity_poly.pdbx_seq_one_letter_code
_entity_poly.pdbx_strand_id
1 'polypeptide(L)' 'MLWSYVQLNDGTQFAYSETRDDGAVRVAVERPVDFSFDHVECYLPTVKWFNFEGFTADDLDFFDRVR' A
#
# COMPACT_ATOMS: atom_id res chain seq x y z
N MET A 1 -13.89 0.15 -5.28
CA MET A 1 -13.18 -0.87 -6.07
C MET A 1 -11.71 -0.47 -6.12
N LEU A 2 -10.79 -1.44 -6.25
CA LEU A 2 -9.38 -1.18 -6.51
C LEU A 2 -9.02 -1.66 -7.92
N TRP A 3 -8.14 -0.93 -8.59
CA TRP A 3 -7.58 -1.29 -9.89
C TRP A 3 -6.07 -1.45 -9.78
N SER A 4 -5.54 -2.48 -10.44
CA SER A 4 -4.09 -2.69 -10.49
C SER A 4 -3.42 -1.51 -11.20
N TYR A 5 -2.28 -1.06 -10.65
CA TYR A 5 -1.47 0.01 -11.19
C TYR A 5 -0.12 -0.50 -11.69
N VAL A 6 0.66 -1.11 -10.80
CA VAL A 6 1.99 -1.65 -11.13
C VAL A 6 2.30 -2.87 -10.28
N GLN A 7 3.04 -3.82 -10.87
CA GLN A 7 3.68 -4.91 -10.14
C GLN A 7 5.20 -4.74 -10.26
N LEU A 8 5.89 -4.84 -9.13
CA LEU A 8 7.35 -4.78 -9.06
C LEU A 8 7.97 -6.15 -9.38
N ASN A 9 9.29 -6.18 -9.62
CA ASN A 9 10.01 -7.40 -9.98
C ASN A 9 9.98 -8.48 -8.88
N ASP A 10 9.79 -8.09 -7.62
CA ASP A 10 9.63 -9.01 -6.48
C ASP A 10 8.18 -9.53 -6.32
N GLY A 11 7.28 -9.13 -7.22
CA GLY A 11 5.87 -9.51 -7.20
C GLY A 11 4.96 -8.57 -6.42
N THR A 12 5.51 -7.58 -5.70
CA THR A 12 4.72 -6.60 -4.95
C THR A 12 3.78 -5.83 -5.88
N GLN A 13 2.48 -5.82 -5.57
CA GLN A 13 1.47 -5.11 -6.34
C GLN A 13 1.03 -3.82 -5.67
N PHE A 14 0.84 -2.79 -6.48
CA PHE A 14 0.17 -1.55 -6.11
C PHE A 14 -1.16 -1.49 -6.83
N ALA A 15 -2.23 -1.24 -6.09
CA ALA A 15 -3.56 -1.00 -6.61
C ALA A 15 -4.12 0.31 -6.04
N TYR A 16 -5.02 0.97 -6.77
CA TYR A 16 -5.55 2.27 -6.40
C TYR A 16 -7.08 2.31 -6.52
N SER A 17 -7.71 3.20 -5.76
CA SER A 17 -9.16 3.47 -5.85
C SER A 17 -9.47 4.60 -6.83
N GLU A 18 -10.76 4.89 -7.02
CA GLU A 18 -11.17 6.17 -7.59
C GLU A 18 -10.72 7.31 -6.68
N THR A 19 -10.62 8.50 -7.25
CA THR A 19 -10.38 9.73 -6.50
C THR A 19 -11.59 10.02 -5.62
N ARG A 20 -11.33 10.28 -4.34
CA ARG A 20 -12.34 10.69 -3.36
C ARG A 20 -12.72 12.15 -3.55
N ASP A 21 -13.81 12.58 -2.91
CA ASP A 21 -14.28 13.98 -2.98
C ASP A 21 -13.26 15.01 -2.48
N ASP A 22 -12.38 14.60 -1.55
CA ASP A 22 -11.28 15.41 -1.02
C ASP A 22 -10.04 15.41 -1.92
N GLY A 23 -10.10 14.78 -3.10
CA GLY A 23 -9.00 14.65 -4.04
C GLY A 23 -7.99 13.55 -3.69
N ALA A 24 -8.18 12.83 -2.58
CA ALA A 24 -7.27 11.75 -2.20
C ALA A 24 -7.55 10.45 -2.97
N VAL A 25 -6.52 9.64 -3.14
CA VAL A 25 -6.62 8.29 -3.72
C VAL A 25 -6.16 7.27 -2.69
N ARG A 26 -6.95 6.21 -2.46
CA ARG A 26 -6.53 5.07 -1.65
C ARG A 26 -5.58 4.22 -2.47
N VAL A 27 -4.45 3.86 -1.90
CA VAL A 27 -3.49 2.93 -2.49
C VAL A 27 -3.39 1.72 -1.58
N ALA A 28 -3.45 0.53 -2.16
CA ALA A 28 -3.18 -0.74 -1.50
C ALA A 28 -1.87 -1.30 -2.05
N VAL A 29 -1.07 -1.88 -1.15
CA VAL A 29 0.20 -2.53 -1.46
C VAL A 29 0.14 -3.95 -0.93
N GLU A 30 0.29 -4.92 -1.83
CA GLU A 30 0.30 -6.34 -1.49
C GLU A 30 1.67 -6.93 -1.84
N ARG A 31 2.40 -7.41 -0.84
CA ARG A 31 3.69 -8.08 -1.02
C ARG A 31 3.50 -9.58 -0.87
N PRO A 32 3.80 -10.41 -1.89
CA PRO A 32 3.65 -11.84 -1.77
C PRO A 32 4.62 -12.41 -0.72
N VAL A 33 4.12 -13.35 0.08
CA VAL A 33 4.90 -14.19 1.00
C VAL A 33 4.55 -15.66 0.74
N ASP A 34 5.34 -16.62 1.24
CA ASP A 34 5.30 -18.04 0.83
C ASP A 34 3.90 -18.63 0.59
N PHE A 35 2.96 -18.39 1.51
CA PHE A 35 1.59 -18.91 1.45
C PHE A 35 0.52 -17.83 1.65
N SER A 36 0.85 -16.55 1.50
CA SER A 36 -0.06 -15.41 1.73
C SER A 36 0.43 -14.13 1.03
N PHE A 37 -0.10 -12.99 1.43
CA PHE A 37 0.41 -11.66 1.10
C PHE A 37 0.41 -10.80 2.37
N ASP A 38 1.45 -9.99 2.54
CA ASP A 38 1.38 -8.84 3.43
C ASP A 38 0.57 -7.76 2.72
N HIS A 39 -0.27 -7.04 3.46
CA HIS A 39 -1.16 -6.01 2.92
C HIS A 39 -1.00 -4.73 3.71
N VAL A 40 -0.97 -3.58 3.04
CA VAL A 40 -1.05 -2.28 3.69
C VAL A 40 -1.67 -1.24 2.77
N GLU A 41 -2.29 -0.22 3.34
CA GLU A 41 -2.93 0.84 2.57
C GLU A 41 -2.55 2.23 3.06
N CYS A 42 -2.64 3.21 2.17
CA CYS A 42 -2.56 4.62 2.54
C CYS A 42 -3.45 5.48 1.66
N TYR A 43 -3.57 6.76 2.03
CA TYR A 43 -4.14 7.79 1.16
C TYR A 43 -3.03 8.71 0.66
N LEU A 44 -2.92 8.84 -0.66
CA LEU A 44 -2.08 9.86 -1.28
C LEU A 44 -2.83 11.20 -1.34
N PRO A 45 -2.13 12.35 -1.18
CA PRO A 45 -0.67 12.50 -1.03
C PRO A 45 -0.18 12.53 0.44
N THR A 46 -1.07 12.39 1.41
CA THR A 46 -0.72 12.51 2.84
C THR A 46 0.21 11.38 3.30
N VAL A 47 0.04 10.17 2.74
CA VAL A 47 0.75 8.92 3.09
C VAL A 47 0.68 8.64 4.60
N LYS A 48 -0.49 8.23 5.06
CA LYS A 48 -0.65 7.62 6.38
C LYS A 48 -1.06 6.17 6.19
N TRP A 49 -0.25 5.25 6.67
CA TRP A 49 -0.48 3.81 6.53
C TRP A 49 -1.56 3.32 7.50
N PHE A 50 -2.44 2.45 7.01
CA PHE A 50 -3.52 1.83 7.78
C PHE A 50 -3.90 0.48 7.17
N ASN A 51 -4.76 -0.27 7.87
CA ASN A 51 -5.24 -1.58 7.44
C ASN A 51 -4.10 -2.54 7.05
N PHE A 52 -3.06 -2.60 7.88
CA PHE A 52 -1.90 -3.44 7.60
C PHE A 52 -2.05 -4.85 8.19
N GLU A 53 -1.61 -5.84 7.42
CA GLU A 53 -1.47 -7.24 7.80
C GLU A 53 -0.08 -7.70 7.32
N GLY A 54 0.67 -8.41 8.16
CA GLY A 54 2.02 -8.88 7.83
C GLY A 54 3.14 -7.82 7.93
N PHE A 55 2.83 -6.53 7.73
CA PHE A 55 3.78 -5.44 7.99
C PHE A 55 3.93 -5.14 9.49
N THR A 56 5.17 -4.92 9.92
CA THR A 56 5.52 -4.53 11.29
C THR A 56 5.55 -3.01 11.45
N ALA A 57 5.56 -2.52 12.70
CA ALA A 57 5.77 -1.11 12.97
C ALA A 57 7.10 -0.59 12.40
N ASP A 58 8.16 -1.40 12.44
CA ASP A 58 9.47 -1.03 11.89
C ASP A 58 9.45 -0.90 10.36
N ASP A 59 8.66 -1.72 9.66
CA ASP A 59 8.47 -1.60 8.21
C ASP A 59 7.79 -0.26 7.85
N LEU A 60 6.74 0.11 8.59
CA LEU A 60 6.01 1.36 8.37
C LEU A 60 6.89 2.58 8.69
N ASP A 61 7.64 2.50 9.79
CA ASP A 61 8.63 3.51 10.18
C ASP A 61 9.70 3.70 9.11
N PHE A 62 10.15 2.60 8.48
CA PHE A 62 11.07 2.66 7.36
C PHE A 62 10.43 3.40 6.18
N PHE A 63 9.21 3.03 5.76
CA PHE A 63 8.53 3.68 4.63
C PHE A 63 8.35 5.19 4.82
N ASP A 64 8.03 5.63 6.04
CA ASP A 64 7.88 7.06 6.34
C ASP A 64 9.22 7.82 6.28
N ARG A 65 10.36 7.15 6.49
CA ARG A 65 11.71 7.74 6.42
C ARG A 65 12.26 7.82 5.00
N VAL A 66 11.86 6.93 4.09
CA VAL A 66 12.32 6.91 2.69
C VAL A 66 11.47 7.75 1.72
N ARG A 67 10.67 8.68 2.22
CA ARG A 67 9.88 9.62 1.41
C ARG A 67 10.73 10.57 0.55
#